data_AF-A0A0S8E0V9-F1
#
_entry.id   AF-A0A0S8E0V9-F1
#
_cell.length_a   1.000
_cell.length_b   1.000
_cell.length_c   1.000
_cell.angle_alpha   90.00
_cell.angle_beta   90.00
_cell.angle_gamma   90.00
#
_symmetry.space_group_name_H-M   'P 1'
#
loop_
_entity.id
_entity.type
_entity.pdbx_description
1 polymer ?
#
loop_
_entity_poly.entity_id
_entity_poly.type
_entity_poly.pdbx_seq_one_letter_code
_entity_poly.pdbx_strand_id
1 'polypeptide(L)'
;MPVVGPEWEVPDQPENVGRISWLTLVVSDVSAACEFYEQVVGWSTASADLDGGCEMRRPDGGSAAEICYAGGDNAGIPPVWILSLPVDDFEESLRLVRESGGEIIKGSIDAGHAVIRDPVGACIALQADK
;
A
#
# COMPACT_ATOMS: atom_id res chain seq x y z
N MET A 1 -10.74 39.97 -9.60
CA MET A 1 -9.48 39.39 -10.13
C MET A 1 -8.90 38.51 -9.03
N PRO A 2 -8.92 37.17 -9.11
CA PRO A 2 -8.18 36.38 -8.14
C PRO A 2 -6.71 36.33 -8.56
N VAL A 3 -5.82 36.55 -7.59
CA VAL A 3 -4.37 36.45 -7.74
C VAL A 3 -4.00 34.99 -7.50
N VAL A 4 -3.47 34.32 -8.53
CA VAL A 4 -2.89 32.97 -8.42
C VAL A 4 -1.47 33.13 -7.87
N GLY A 5 -1.19 32.51 -6.71
CA GLY A 5 0.15 32.45 -6.12
C GLY A 5 1.08 31.51 -6.92
N PRO A 6 2.40 31.56 -6.70
CA PRO A 6 3.36 30.87 -7.57
C PRO A 6 3.18 29.35 -7.46
N GLU A 7 2.94 28.73 -8.61
CA GLU A 7 3.06 27.30 -8.84
C GLU A 7 4.52 26.93 -8.51
N TRP A 8 4.71 26.16 -7.45
CA TRP A 8 5.99 25.50 -7.22
C TRP A 8 6.13 24.46 -8.33
N GLU A 9 7.18 24.57 -9.15
CA GLU A 9 7.50 23.58 -10.17
C GLU A 9 7.78 22.26 -9.46
N VAL A 10 6.81 21.35 -9.56
CA VAL A 10 7.03 19.94 -9.24
C VAL A 10 8.06 19.46 -10.27
N PRO A 11 9.19 18.85 -9.88
CA PRO A 11 10.07 18.18 -10.83
C PRO A 11 9.24 17.22 -11.69
N ASP A 12 9.73 16.90 -12.89
CA ASP A 12 9.12 15.93 -13.82
C ASP A 12 9.20 14.53 -13.19
N GLN A 13 8.36 14.31 -12.19
CA GLN A 13 8.17 13.06 -11.48
C GLN A 13 7.15 12.24 -12.26
N PRO A 14 7.32 10.91 -12.35
CA PRO A 14 6.28 10.06 -12.90
C PRO A 14 4.94 10.42 -12.23
N GLU A 15 3.87 10.50 -13.02
CA GLU A 15 2.57 11.06 -12.62
C GLU A 15 1.95 10.48 -11.33
N ASN A 16 2.46 9.33 -10.87
CA ASN A 16 2.00 8.59 -9.71
C ASN A 16 2.96 8.59 -8.51
N VAL A 17 4.19 9.11 -8.62
CA VAL A 17 5.15 9.13 -7.49
C VAL A 17 4.60 9.97 -6.33
N GLY A 18 4.68 9.42 -5.12
CA GLY A 18 4.21 10.05 -3.89
C GLY A 18 2.69 10.07 -3.72
N ARG A 19 1.91 9.53 -4.66
CA ARG A 19 0.45 9.39 -4.51
C ARG A 19 0.11 8.08 -3.81
N ILE A 20 -1.02 8.05 -3.10
CA ILE A 20 -1.61 6.77 -2.65
C ILE A 20 -2.15 6.06 -3.89
N SER A 21 -1.47 4.99 -4.29
CA SER A 21 -1.82 4.21 -5.48
C SER A 21 -2.73 3.03 -5.15
N TRP A 22 -2.58 2.46 -3.95
CA TRP A 22 -3.28 1.25 -3.55
C TRP A 22 -3.47 1.13 -2.04
N LEU A 23 -4.41 0.28 -1.65
CA LEU A 23 -4.76 -0.02 -0.27
C LEU A 23 -4.75 -1.54 -0.05
N THR A 24 -3.96 -1.98 0.92
CA THR A 24 -3.86 -3.39 1.32
C THR A 24 -4.16 -3.52 2.81
N LEU A 25 -5.05 -4.42 3.19
CA LEU A 25 -5.32 -4.78 4.58
C LEU A 25 -4.64 -6.10 4.89
N VAL A 26 -3.76 -6.13 5.89
CA VAL A 26 -3.17 -7.38 6.40
C VAL A 26 -3.95 -7.83 7.62
N VAL A 27 -4.43 -9.08 7.65
CA VAL A 27 -5.21 -9.67 8.75
C VAL A 27 -4.94 -11.16 8.94
N SER A 28 -5.15 -11.67 10.15
CA SER A 28 -5.04 -13.11 10.43
C SER A 28 -6.23 -13.94 9.97
N ASP A 29 -7.38 -13.31 9.73
CA ASP A 29 -8.60 -13.97 9.23
C ASP A 29 -9.15 -13.16 8.05
N VAL A 30 -8.75 -13.58 6.84
CA VAL A 30 -9.14 -12.90 5.60
C VAL A 30 -10.64 -13.05 5.35
N SER A 31 -11.21 -14.23 5.56
CA SER A 31 -12.65 -14.48 5.34
C SER A 31 -13.50 -13.58 6.21
N ALA A 32 -13.21 -13.52 7.52
CA ALA A 32 -13.96 -12.66 8.44
C ALA A 32 -13.83 -11.17 8.08
N ALA A 33 -12.66 -10.73 7.60
CA ALA A 33 -12.46 -9.36 7.15
C ALA A 33 -13.25 -9.06 5.86
N CYS A 34 -13.18 -9.94 4.85
CA CYS A 34 -13.95 -9.75 3.62
C CYS A 34 -15.46 -9.69 3.95
N GLU A 35 -16.00 -10.63 4.73
CA GLU A 35 -17.41 -10.63 5.18
C GLU A 35 -17.81 -9.34 5.93
N PHE A 36 -16.93 -8.83 6.80
CA PHE A 36 -17.17 -7.58 7.50
C PHE A 36 -17.32 -6.40 6.54
N TYR A 37 -16.42 -6.24 5.57
CA TYR A 37 -16.48 -5.13 4.61
C TYR A 37 -17.60 -5.30 3.57
N GLU A 38 -17.98 -6.54 3.24
CA GLU A 38 -19.19 -6.81 2.45
C GLU A 38 -20.44 -6.30 3.17
N GLN A 39 -20.57 -6.55 4.49
CA GLN A 39 -21.74 -6.13 5.26
C GLN A 39 -21.75 -4.64 5.60
N VAL A 40 -20.61 -4.05 5.94
CA VAL A 40 -20.52 -2.68 6.45
C VAL A 40 -20.43 -1.64 5.34
N VAL A 41 -19.65 -1.94 4.29
CA VAL A 41 -19.34 -0.99 3.21
C VAL A 41 -20.06 -1.36 1.91
N GLY A 42 -20.52 -2.59 1.77
CA GLY A 42 -21.17 -3.08 0.55
C GLY A 42 -20.18 -3.40 -0.56
N TRP A 43 -18.91 -3.66 -0.22
CA TRP A 43 -17.96 -4.23 -1.18
C TRP A 43 -18.34 -5.68 -1.52
N SER A 44 -17.73 -6.22 -2.57
CA SER A 44 -17.83 -7.63 -2.91
C SER A 44 -16.44 -8.23 -3.10
N THR A 45 -16.30 -9.51 -2.79
CA THR A 45 -15.09 -10.26 -3.08
C THR A 45 -14.99 -10.63 -4.57
N ALA A 46 -13.84 -10.38 -5.19
CA ALA A 46 -13.42 -11.08 -6.38
C ALA A 46 -12.52 -12.26 -5.97
N SER A 47 -12.56 -13.34 -6.75
CA SER A 47 -11.97 -14.65 -6.43
C SER A 47 -10.63 -14.56 -5.69
N ALA A 48 -10.52 -15.29 -4.57
CA ALA A 48 -9.34 -15.34 -3.73
C ALA A 48 -8.07 -15.71 -4.53
N ASP A 49 -7.01 -14.93 -4.34
CA ASP A 49 -5.70 -15.21 -4.91
C ASP A 49 -5.12 -16.49 -4.31
N LEU A 50 -4.21 -17.15 -5.04
CA LEU A 50 -3.61 -18.44 -4.68
C LEU A 50 -2.91 -18.45 -3.31
N ASP A 51 -2.55 -17.28 -2.78
CA ASP A 51 -1.82 -17.10 -1.52
C ASP A 51 -2.73 -16.75 -0.32
N GLY A 52 -4.04 -16.94 -0.46
CA GLY A 52 -4.99 -16.78 0.66
C GLY A 52 -5.39 -15.33 0.95
N GLY A 53 -5.25 -14.43 -0.04
CA GLY A 53 -5.83 -13.07 -0.02
C GLY A 53 -7.15 -12.96 -0.79
N CYS A 54 -7.82 -11.79 -0.70
CA CYS A 54 -9.03 -11.46 -1.46
C CYS A 54 -8.91 -10.04 -2.08
N GLU A 55 -9.27 -9.88 -3.35
CA GLU A 55 -9.53 -8.56 -3.95
C GLU A 55 -10.95 -8.11 -3.54
N MET A 56 -11.07 -6.94 -2.96
CA MET A 56 -12.35 -6.29 -2.69
C MET A 56 -12.72 -5.35 -3.83
N ARG A 57 -13.99 -5.38 -4.25
CA ARG A 57 -14.53 -4.52 -5.31
C ARG A 57 -15.65 -3.64 -4.81
N ARG A 58 -15.71 -2.44 -5.38
CA ARG A 58 -16.77 -1.46 -5.17
C ARG A 58 -18.05 -1.90 -5.90
N PRO A 59 -19.22 -1.35 -5.51
CA PRO A 59 -20.49 -1.61 -6.22
C PRO A 59 -20.48 -1.23 -7.71
N ASP A 60 -19.60 -0.30 -8.12
CA ASP A 60 -19.41 0.08 -9.53
C ASP A 60 -18.54 -0.92 -10.33
N GLY A 61 -18.08 -2.00 -9.69
CA GLY A 61 -17.22 -3.03 -10.26
C GLY A 61 -15.73 -2.70 -10.23
N GLY A 62 -15.33 -1.50 -9.79
CA GLY A 62 -13.94 -1.11 -9.67
C GLY A 62 -13.24 -1.75 -8.48
N SER A 63 -11.93 -2.00 -8.59
CA SER A 63 -11.13 -2.50 -7.47
C SER A 63 -11.14 -1.49 -6.31
N ALA A 64 -11.27 -1.98 -5.08
CA ALA A 64 -11.43 -1.17 -3.87
C ALA A 64 -10.21 -1.25 -2.97
N ALA A 65 -9.76 -2.48 -2.71
CA ALA A 65 -8.66 -2.79 -1.82
C ALA A 65 -8.27 -4.27 -2.00
N GLU A 66 -7.10 -4.62 -1.48
CA GLU A 66 -6.70 -6.01 -1.28
C GLU A 66 -6.74 -6.36 0.21
N ILE A 67 -7.12 -7.59 0.55
CA ILE A 67 -7.00 -8.13 1.91
C ILE A 67 -6.05 -9.34 1.84
N CYS A 68 -4.94 -9.28 2.57
CA CYS A 68 -3.93 -10.34 2.61
C CYS A 68 -3.89 -11.04 3.97
N TYR A 69 -3.53 -12.33 3.96
CA TYR A 69 -3.26 -13.09 5.17
C TYR A 69 -1.96 -12.62 5.84
N ALA A 70 -2.00 -12.47 7.17
CA ALA A 70 -0.88 -12.05 8.04
C ALA A 70 0.11 -13.19 8.34
N GLY A 71 0.51 -13.93 7.31
CA GLY A 71 1.49 -15.01 7.38
C GLY A 71 2.31 -15.12 6.10
N GLY A 72 3.22 -16.09 6.04
CA GLY A 72 4.14 -16.24 4.91
C GLY A 72 4.94 -14.94 4.69
N ASP A 73 4.80 -14.36 3.51
CA ASP A 73 5.46 -13.10 3.15
C ASP A 73 4.98 -11.91 3.97
N ASN A 74 3.83 -11.96 4.65
CA ASN A 74 3.33 -10.89 5.52
C ASN A 74 3.60 -11.14 7.01
N ALA A 75 4.41 -12.14 7.35
CA ALA A 75 4.75 -12.43 8.73
C ALA A 75 5.42 -11.23 9.42
N GLY A 76 4.98 -10.92 10.65
CA GLY A 76 5.50 -9.80 11.44
C GLY A 76 4.77 -8.46 11.22
N ILE A 77 3.86 -8.39 10.25
CA ILE A 77 2.98 -7.22 10.06
C ILE A 77 1.74 -7.39 10.97
N PRO A 78 1.44 -6.43 11.87
CA PRO A 78 0.22 -6.49 12.68
C PRO A 78 -1.03 -6.26 11.81
N PRO A 79 -2.24 -6.60 12.29
CA PRO A 79 -3.45 -6.27 11.56
C PRO A 79 -3.56 -4.76 11.29
N VAL A 80 -3.43 -4.35 10.03
CA VAL A 80 -3.31 -2.92 9.67
C VAL A 80 -3.65 -2.68 8.19
N TRP A 81 -4.20 -1.50 7.92
CA TRP A 81 -4.29 -0.94 6.57
C TRP A 81 -2.94 -0.34 6.17
N ILE A 82 -2.42 -0.75 5.02
CA ILE A 82 -1.17 -0.31 4.43
C ILE A 82 -1.50 0.49 3.17
N LEU A 83 -0.93 1.71 3.11
CA LEU A 83 -0.96 2.53 1.92
C LEU A 83 0.19 2.12 1.01
N SER A 84 -0.06 1.97 -0.30
CA SER A 84 1.01 1.85 -1.27
C SER A 84 1.35 3.21 -1.87
N LEU A 85 2.64 3.55 -1.85
CA LEU A 85 3.20 4.80 -2.36
C LEU A 85 4.27 4.48 -3.43
N PRO A 86 4.04 4.84 -4.70
CA PRO A 86 5.06 4.74 -5.72
C PRO A 86 6.22 5.70 -5.43
N VAL A 87 7.44 5.21 -5.61
CA VAL A 87 8.69 5.98 -5.51
C VAL A 87 9.46 5.89 -6.82
N ASP A 88 10.21 6.93 -7.12
CA ASP A 88 11.00 7.05 -8.35
C ASP A 88 12.24 6.15 -8.29
N ASP A 89 13.14 6.43 -7.35
CA ASP A 89 14.31 5.57 -7.06
C ASP A 89 14.05 4.72 -5.83
N PHE A 90 13.81 3.42 -6.05
CA PHE A 90 13.47 2.47 -4.99
C PHE A 90 14.62 2.26 -4.01
N GLU A 91 15.84 2.06 -4.51
CA GLU A 91 17.00 1.78 -3.65
C GLU A 91 17.37 3.00 -2.81
N GLU A 92 17.34 4.19 -3.42
CA GLU A 92 17.58 5.45 -2.72
C GLU A 92 16.50 5.71 -1.67
N SER A 93 15.23 5.44 -1.98
CA SER A 93 14.13 5.56 -1.03
C SER A 93 14.33 4.64 0.18
N LEU A 94 14.73 3.38 -0.04
CA LEU A 94 15.03 2.45 1.06
C LEU A 94 16.25 2.87 1.88
N ARG A 95 17.26 3.49 1.27
CA ARG A 95 18.38 4.09 2.00
C ARG A 95 17.89 5.21 2.91
N LEU A 96 17.08 6.13 2.38
CA LEU A 96 16.53 7.27 3.12
C LEU A 96 15.58 6.86 4.24
N VAL A 97 14.81 5.78 4.07
CA VAL A 97 13.97 5.20 5.14
C VAL A 97 14.83 4.88 6.36
N ARG A 98 15.95 4.17 6.19
CA ARG A 98 16.84 3.81 7.30
C ARG A 98 17.49 5.03 7.95
N GLU A 99 17.97 5.97 7.14
CA GLU A 99 18.64 7.19 7.62
C GLU A 99 17.69 8.12 8.37
N SER A 100 16.41 8.12 8.00
CA SER A 100 15.38 8.96 8.60
C SER A 100 14.72 8.31 9.84
N GLY A 101 15.23 7.17 10.30
CA GLY A 101 14.74 6.47 11.50
C GLY A 101 13.55 5.54 11.27
N GLY A 102 13.25 5.21 10.01
CA GLY A 102 12.31 4.16 9.66
C GLY A 102 12.95 2.76 9.63
N GLU A 103 12.10 1.75 9.55
CA GLU A 103 12.48 0.34 9.50
C GLU A 103 11.94 -0.30 8.22
N ILE A 104 12.72 -1.16 7.58
CA ILE A 104 12.21 -2.00 6.49
C ILE A 104 11.76 -3.32 7.11
N ILE A 105 10.46 -3.57 7.12
CA ILE A 105 9.86 -4.80 7.69
C ILE A 105 10.13 -5.97 6.75
N LYS A 106 9.89 -5.76 5.45
CA LYS A 106 10.13 -6.74 4.39
C LYS A 106 10.29 -6.06 3.04
N GLY A 107 10.79 -6.80 2.06
CA GLY A 107 10.78 -6.35 0.67
C GLY A 107 11.79 -7.07 -0.20
N SER A 108 11.72 -6.81 -1.50
CA SER A 108 12.67 -7.26 -2.49
C SER A 108 13.03 -6.09 -3.41
N ILE A 109 14.33 -5.80 -3.50
CA ILE A 109 14.87 -4.77 -4.39
C ILE A 109 14.55 -5.12 -5.85
N ASP A 110 14.76 -6.39 -6.24
CA ASP A 110 14.49 -6.87 -7.60
C ASP A 110 12.99 -6.84 -7.97
N ALA A 111 12.12 -6.90 -6.96
CA ALA A 111 10.67 -6.77 -7.15
C ALA A 111 10.20 -5.31 -7.14
N GLY A 112 11.05 -4.37 -6.70
CA GLY A 112 10.67 -2.97 -6.53
C GLY A 112 9.56 -2.78 -5.49
N HIS A 113 9.49 -3.64 -4.46
CA HIS A 113 8.42 -3.59 -3.46
C HIS A 113 8.94 -3.87 -2.05
N ALA A 114 8.58 -3.03 -1.08
CA ALA A 114 8.91 -3.19 0.32
C ALA A 114 7.81 -2.65 1.23
N VAL A 115 7.62 -3.28 2.39
CA VAL A 115 6.83 -2.71 3.48
C VAL A 115 7.78 -2.14 4.52
N ILE A 116 7.57 -0.89 4.87
CA ILE A 116 8.34 -0.14 5.86
C ILE A 116 7.47 0.20 7.07
N ARG A 117 8.14 0.53 8.18
CA ARG A 117 7.57 1.25 9.31
C ARG A 117 8.21 2.62 9.39
N ASP A 118 7.40 3.67 9.39
CA ASP A 118 7.90 5.04 9.55
C ASP A 118 8.23 5.34 11.04
N PRO A 119 8.85 6.51 11.34
CA PRO A 119 9.20 6.87 12.71
C PRO A 119 8.02 7.01 13.68
N VAL A 120 6.78 7.17 13.19
CA VAL A 120 5.58 7.23 14.02
C VAL A 120 4.89 5.87 14.19
N GLY A 121 5.41 4.84 13.51
CA GLY A 121 4.95 3.46 13.62
C GLY A 121 3.97 3.02 12.52
N ALA A 122 3.68 3.85 11.53
CA ALA A 122 2.77 3.49 10.44
C ALA A 122 3.44 2.50 9.48
N CYS A 123 2.68 1.50 9.03
CA CYS A 123 3.14 0.55 8.01
C CYS A 123 2.74 1.04 6.61
N ILE A 124 3.72 1.18 5.72
CA ILE A 124 3.56 1.73 4.38
C ILE A 124 4.25 0.80 3.39
N ALA A 125 3.63 0.56 2.23
CA ALA A 125 4.27 -0.12 1.11
C ALA A 125 4.91 0.92 0.19
N LEU A 126 6.20 0.76 -0.09
CA LEU A 126 6.87 1.46 -1.18
C LEU A 126 6.90 0.54 -2.40
N GLN A 127 6.61 1.10 -3.56
CA GLN A 127 6.65 0.39 -4.83
C GLN A 127 7.36 1.22 -5.90
N ALA A 128 8.02 0.59 -6.85
CA ALA A 128 8.56 1.25 -8.04
C ALA A 128 8.07 0.53 -9.29
N ASP A 129 7.74 1.32 -10.32
CA ASP A 129 7.41 0.79 -11.64
C ASP A 129 8.71 0.25 -12.27
N LYS A 130 8.63 -0.90 -12.94
CA LYS A 130 9.75 -1.49 -13.69
C LYS A 130 9.90 -0.89 -15.08
#